data_AF-A0A366HXB1-F1
#
_entry.id   AF-A0A366HXB1-F1
#
_cell.length_a   1.000
_cell.length_b   1.000
_cell.length_c   1.000
_cell.angle_alpha   90.00
_cell.angle_beta   90.00
_cell.angle_gamma   90.00
#
_symmetry.space_group_name_H-M   'P 1'
#
loop_
_entity.id
_entity.type
_entity.pdbx_description
1 polymer ?
#
loop_
_entity_poly.entity_id
_entity_poly.type
_entity_poly.pdbx_seq_one_letter_code
_entity_poly.pdbx_strand_id
1 'polypeptide(L)'
;MLLAEKLNFLQINYALNDRQAERRILPLARGCSVAVLINRPFGGGSLLRNFLRQPLPAWASEYDCTSWPQLLLKFCLSHPAVTCVIPGAGNPRHMLDNLQAGRGREADQSFRKRMVDLL
;
A
#
# COMPACT_ATOMS: atom_id res chain seq x y z
N MET A 1 18.74 0.64 15.41
CA MET A 1 18.99 0.67 13.95
C MET A 1 18.63 2.04 13.37
N LEU A 2 17.35 2.40 13.16
CA LEU A 2 16.97 3.71 12.56
C LEU A 2 17.50 4.95 13.31
N LEU A 3 17.63 4.88 14.63
CA LEU A 3 18.17 5.98 15.46
C LEU A 3 19.68 5.91 15.68
N ALA A 4 20.30 4.77 15.35
CA ALA A 4 21.72 4.53 15.64
C ALA A 4 22.60 4.72 14.40
N GLU A 5 22.04 4.50 13.21
CA GLU A 5 22.77 4.45 11.95
C GLU A 5 22.05 5.28 10.88
N LYS A 6 22.82 5.89 9.97
CA LYS A 6 22.28 6.62 8.82
C LYS A 6 21.92 5.64 7.70
N LEU A 7 20.67 5.19 7.68
CA LEU A 7 20.16 4.29 6.63
C LEU A 7 19.63 5.07 5.42
N ASN A 8 19.87 4.57 4.21
CA ASN A 8 19.26 5.15 3.00
C ASN A 8 17.82 4.67 2.79
N PHE A 9 17.57 3.39 3.06
CA PHE A 9 16.25 2.80 2.91
C PHE A 9 16.01 1.67 3.91
N LEU A 10 14.73 1.31 4.05
CA LEU A 10 14.18 0.31 4.93
C LEU A 10 13.12 -0.46 4.16
N GLN A 11 13.18 -1.79 4.18
CA GLN A 11 12.10 -2.63 3.67
C GLN A 11 11.30 -3.25 4.82
N ILE A 12 9.98 -3.04 4.84
CA ILE A 12 9.08 -3.57 5.87
C ILE A 12 7.83 -4.20 5.29
N ASN A 13 7.18 -5.06 6.07
CA ASN A 13 5.81 -5.48 5.77
C ASN A 13 4.84 -4.35 6.14
N TYR A 14 3.88 -4.09 5.25
CA TYR A 14 2.77 -3.17 5.49
C TYR A 14 1.64 -3.50 4.52
N ALA A 15 0.42 -3.65 5.03
CA ALA A 15 -0.77 -3.95 4.25
C ALA A 15 -2.00 -3.37 4.95
N LEU A 16 -3.15 -3.34 4.27
CA LEU A 16 -4.40 -2.84 4.86
C LEU A 16 -4.76 -3.56 6.18
N ASN A 17 -4.55 -4.88 6.23
CA ASN A 17 -4.82 -5.72 7.40
C ASN A 17 -3.65 -5.86 8.38
N ASP A 18 -2.48 -5.29 8.07
CA ASP A 18 -1.31 -5.26 8.95
C ASP A 18 -0.69 -3.86 8.95
N ARG A 19 -1.21 -3.04 9.84
CA ARG A 19 -0.87 -1.61 9.97
C ARG A 19 -0.01 -1.31 11.20
N GLN A 20 0.61 -2.33 11.82
CA GLN A 20 1.48 -2.18 12.99
C GLN A 20 2.59 -1.14 12.75
N ALA A 21 3.13 -1.08 11.54
CA ALA A 21 4.18 -0.15 11.14
C ALA A 21 3.77 1.34 11.28
N GLU A 22 2.48 1.67 11.18
CA GLU A 22 1.97 3.05 11.31
C GLU A 22 2.22 3.61 12.72
N ARG A 23 2.30 2.75 13.75
CA ARG A 23 2.44 3.19 15.14
C ARG A 23 3.81 3.76 15.46
N ARG A 24 4.87 3.28 14.79
CA ARG A 24 6.25 3.61 15.16
C ARG A 24 7.22 3.66 13.99
N ILE A 25 7.19 2.66 13.12
CA ILE A 25 8.21 2.50 12.08
C ILE A 25 8.07 3.56 10.99
N LEU A 26 6.85 3.76 10.47
CA LEU A 26 6.61 4.74 9.40
C LEU A 26 6.81 6.19 9.87
N PRO A 27 6.32 6.61 11.06
CA PRO A 27 6.65 7.93 11.61
C PRO A 27 8.15 8.15 11.82
N LEU A 28 8.85 7.13 12.33
CA LEU A 28 10.29 7.21 12.58
C LEU A 28 11.09 7.30 11.27
N ALA A 29 10.76 6.49 10.27
CA ALA A 29 11.41 6.54 8.97
C ALA A 29 11.25 7.93 8.32
N ARG A 30 10.05 8.53 8.41
CA ARG A 30 9.82 9.90 7.96
C ARG A 30 10.67 10.92 8.73
N GLY A 31 10.71 10.83 10.06
CA GLY A 31 11.52 11.72 10.91
C GLY A 31 13.02 11.62 10.62
N CYS A 32 13.50 10.43 10.28
CA CYS A 32 14.90 10.16 9.93
C CYS A 32 15.21 10.34 8.43
N SER A 33 14.26 10.77 7.59
CA SER A 33 14.41 10.86 6.13
C SER A 33 14.91 9.58 5.46
N VAL A 34 14.43 8.42 5.93
CA VAL A 34 14.76 7.10 5.38
C VAL A 34 13.69 6.68 4.38
N ALA A 35 14.08 6.27 3.17
CA ALA A 35 13.13 5.77 2.17
C ALA A 35 12.50 4.43 2.63
N VAL A 36 11.21 4.25 2.37
CA VAL A 36 10.49 3.04 2.80
C VAL A 36 9.99 2.24 1.61
N LEU A 37 10.43 0.99 1.53
CA LEU A 37 9.98 -0.01 0.57
C LEU A 37 9.00 -0.97 1.24
N ILE A 38 7.80 -1.12 0.68
CA ILE A 38 6.77 -2.01 1.23
C ILE A 38 6.86 -3.40 0.62
N ASN A 39 7.09 -4.39 1.48
CA ASN A 39 6.97 -5.81 1.21
C ASN A 39 5.58 -6.31 1.62
N ARG A 40 5.13 -7.40 0.98
CA ARG A 40 3.83 -8.06 1.23
C ARG A 40 2.63 -7.10 1.29
N PRO A 41 2.44 -6.20 0.30
CA PRO A 41 1.31 -5.25 0.31
C PRO A 41 -0.07 -5.92 0.27
N PHE A 42 -0.12 -7.20 -0.13
CA PHE A 42 -1.34 -8.02 -0.13
C PHE A 42 -1.47 -8.94 1.10
N GLY A 43 -0.81 -8.63 2.22
CA GLY A 43 -0.94 -9.41 3.47
C GLY A 43 -0.55 -10.88 3.33
N GLY A 44 0.48 -11.20 2.53
CA GLY A 44 0.85 -12.59 2.21
C GLY A 44 -0.10 -13.30 1.23
N GLY A 45 -0.98 -12.54 0.57
CA GLY A 45 -1.91 -13.02 -0.46
C GLY A 45 -3.30 -13.37 0.06
N SER A 46 -3.48 -13.61 1.36
CA SER A 46 -4.79 -13.91 1.95
C SER A 46 -5.73 -12.70 1.87
N LEU A 47 -5.21 -11.49 2.12
CA LEU A 47 -5.97 -10.24 2.01
C LEU A 47 -6.58 -10.08 0.61
N LEU A 48 -5.74 -10.18 -0.43
CA LEU A 48 -6.20 -10.03 -1.81
C LEU A 48 -7.20 -11.13 -2.19
N ARG A 49 -6.96 -12.39 -1.79
CA ARG A 49 -7.92 -13.48 -2.05
C ARG A 49 -9.31 -13.23 -1.43
N ASN A 50 -9.37 -12.59 -0.27
CA ASN A 50 -10.64 -12.26 0.38
C ASN A 50 -11.39 -11.17 -0.40
N PHE A 51 -10.68 -10.11 -0.79
CA PHE A 51 -11.27 -9.00 -1.54
C PHE A 51 -11.68 -9.38 -2.97
N LEU A 52 -10.94 -10.25 -3.65
CA LEU A 52 -11.31 -10.72 -5.00
C LEU A 52 -12.68 -11.43 -5.07
N ARG A 53 -13.27 -11.82 -3.93
CA ARG A 53 -14.62 -12.40 -3.85
C ARG A 53 -15.73 -11.35 -3.68
N GLN A 54 -15.37 -10.09 -3.51
CA GLN A 54 -16.28 -8.98 -3.27
C GLN A 54 -16.36 -8.09 -4.51
N PRO A 55 -17.51 -7.47 -4.78
CA PRO A 55 -17.60 -6.44 -5.82
C PRO A 55 -16.68 -5.27 -5.48
N LEU A 56 -16.09 -4.65 -6.50
CA LEU A 56 -15.31 -3.44 -6.32
C LEU A 56 -16.24 -2.32 -5.82
N PRO A 57 -15.86 -1.53 -4.80
CA PRO A 57 -16.69 -0.43 -4.34
C PRO A 57 -16.92 0.60 -5.44
N ALA A 58 -18.13 1.14 -5.56
CA ALA A 58 -18.45 2.13 -6.60
C ALA A 58 -17.51 3.35 -6.59
N TRP A 59 -17.10 3.76 -5.38
CA TRP A 59 -16.18 4.87 -5.18
C TRP A 59 -14.74 4.61 -5.64
N ALA A 60 -14.36 3.38 -6.00
CA ALA A 60 -13.03 3.07 -6.50
C ALA A 60 -12.69 3.89 -7.76
N SER A 61 -13.70 4.13 -8.60
CA SER A 61 -13.60 4.96 -9.79
C SER A 61 -13.24 6.42 -9.49
N GLU A 62 -13.59 6.95 -8.32
CA GLU A 62 -13.19 8.31 -7.89
C GLU A 62 -11.66 8.44 -7.74
N TYR A 63 -10.95 7.31 -7.61
CA TYR A 63 -9.49 7.23 -7.47
C TYR A 63 -8.83 6.52 -8.66
N ASP A 64 -9.51 6.47 -9.80
CA ASP A 64 -9.08 5.83 -11.04
C ASP A 64 -8.71 4.36 -10.87
N CYS A 65 -9.28 3.70 -9.85
CA CYS A 65 -9.04 2.30 -9.57
C CYS A 65 -10.13 1.41 -10.16
N THR A 66 -9.72 0.40 -10.92
CA THR A 66 -10.61 -0.58 -11.58
C THR A 66 -10.44 -2.00 -11.04
N SER A 67 -9.55 -2.20 -10.06
CA SER A 67 -9.30 -3.51 -9.46
C SER A 67 -8.93 -3.43 -7.97
N TRP A 68 -9.10 -4.55 -7.25
CA TRP A 68 -8.68 -4.68 -5.86
C TRP A 68 -7.16 -4.56 -5.65
N PRO A 69 -6.29 -5.17 -6.49
CA PRO A 69 -4.86 -4.92 -6.41
C PRO A 69 -4.51 -3.42 -6.44
N GLN A 70 -5.13 -2.65 -7.32
CA GLN A 70 -4.90 -1.21 -7.42
C GLN A 70 -5.25 -0.48 -6.12
N LEU A 71 -6.42 -0.74 -5.54
CA LEU A 71 -6.85 -0.14 -4.26
C LEU A 71 -5.89 -0.49 -3.11
N LEU A 72 -5.51 -1.76 -2.97
CA LEU A 72 -4.63 -2.21 -1.89
C LEU A 72 -3.22 -1.63 -2.00
N LEU A 73 -2.67 -1.53 -3.21
CA LEU A 73 -1.37 -0.91 -3.46
C LEU A 73 -1.42 0.60 -3.26
N LYS A 74 -2.47 1.27 -3.77
CA LYS A 74 -2.68 2.71 -3.58
C LYS A 74 -2.86 3.04 -2.10
N PHE A 75 -3.48 2.17 -1.30
CA PHE A 75 -3.51 2.30 0.16
C PHE A 75 -2.10 2.32 0.77
N CYS A 76 -1.22 1.42 0.37
CA CYS A 76 0.16 1.43 0.87
C CYS A 76 0.89 2.72 0.45
N LEU A 77 0.77 3.12 -0.82
CA LEU A 77 1.37 4.33 -1.39
C LEU A 77 0.85 5.62 -0.73
N SER A 78 -0.40 5.64 -0.27
CA SER A 78 -1.01 6.83 0.35
C SER A 78 -0.41 7.22 1.70
N HIS A 79 0.38 6.36 2.35
CA HIS A 79 1.06 6.74 3.56
C HIS A 79 2.28 7.60 3.20
N PRO A 80 2.40 8.84 3.68
CA PRO A 80 3.41 9.78 3.18
C PRO A 80 4.83 9.54 3.75
N ALA A 81 5.11 8.33 4.22
CA ALA A 81 6.45 7.84 4.53
C ALA A 81 6.88 6.74 3.55
N VAL A 82 5.94 6.19 2.77
CA VAL A 82 6.18 5.13 1.80
C VAL A 82 6.74 5.73 0.52
N THR A 83 7.85 5.17 0.06
CA THR A 83 8.52 5.58 -1.18
C THR A 83 8.15 4.68 -2.34
N CYS A 84 8.06 3.37 -2.09
CA CYS A 84 7.77 2.37 -3.11
C CYS A 84 7.05 1.17 -2.50
N VAL A 85 6.23 0.51 -3.31
CA VAL A 85 5.53 -0.73 -2.95
C VAL A 85 5.98 -1.83 -3.90
N ILE A 86 6.30 -3.00 -3.37
CA ILE A 86 6.84 -4.14 -4.12
C ILE A 86 5.78 -5.26 -4.16
N PRO A 87 4.83 -5.22 -5.11
CA PRO A 87 3.87 -6.30 -5.28
C PRO A 87 4.53 -7.52 -5.94
N GLY A 88 4.13 -8.72 -5.51
CA GLY A 88 4.40 -9.93 -6.27
C GLY A 88 3.48 -10.03 -7.48
N ALA A 89 4.02 -10.30 -8.67
CA ALA A 89 3.26 -10.57 -9.88
C ALA A 89 3.85 -11.79 -10.60
N GLY A 90 3.04 -12.83 -10.80
CA GLY A 90 3.45 -14.05 -11.51
C GLY A 90 3.22 -14.03 -13.02
N ASN A 91 2.57 -12.99 -13.55
CA ASN A 91 2.36 -12.83 -14.99
C ASN A 91 2.30 -11.33 -15.40
N PRO A 92 2.51 -11.01 -16.69
CA PRO A 92 2.53 -9.62 -17.17
C PRO A 92 1.20 -8.87 -16.99
N ARG A 93 0.05 -9.55 -17.04
CA ARG A 93 -1.26 -8.89 -16.86
C ARG A 93 -1.42 -8.37 -15.43
N HIS A 94 -1.03 -9.15 -14.43
CA HIS A 94 -1.02 -8.70 -13.03
C HIS A 94 -0.02 -7.56 -12.82
N MET A 95 1.14 -7.60 -13.48
CA MET A 95 2.10 -6.51 -13.41
C MET A 95 1.53 -5.21 -13.98
N LEU A 96 0.88 -5.26 -15.14
CA LEU A 96 0.21 -4.11 -15.75
C LEU A 96 -0.90 -3.55 -14.86
N ASP A 97 -1.68 -4.41 -14.21
CA ASP A 97 -2.73 -4.00 -13.26
C ASP A 97 -2.14 -3.30 -12.03
N ASN A 98 -1.09 -3.89 -11.43
CA ASN A 98 -0.39 -3.31 -10.28
C ASN A 98 0.19 -1.91 -10.60
N LEU A 99 0.71 -1.70 -11.81
CA LEU A 99 1.26 -0.41 -12.23
C LEU A 99 0.22 0.71 -12.23
N GLN A 100 -1.06 0.41 -12.44
CA GLN A 100 -2.11 1.44 -12.43
C GLN A 100 -2.37 2.01 -11.03
N ALA A 101 -1.99 1.30 -9.96
CA ALA A 101 -2.14 1.79 -8.59
C ALA A 101 -1.39 3.12 -8.35
N GLY A 102 -0.27 3.32 -9.04
CA GLY A 102 0.55 4.54 -8.97
C GLY A 102 0.12 5.63 -9.95
N ARG A 103 -1.01 5.47 -10.67
CA ARG A 103 -1.53 6.46 -11.63
C ARG A 103 -2.86 7.05 -11.16
N GLY A 104 -3.31 8.07 -11.87
CA GLY A 104 -4.58 8.76 -11.60
C GLY A 104 -4.54 9.61 -10.33
N ARG A 105 -5.72 9.86 -9.76
CA ARG A 105 -5.90 10.66 -8.55
C ARG A 105 -5.10 10.10 -7.38
N GLU A 106 -4.42 10.99 -6.67
CA GLU A 106 -3.72 10.64 -5.42
C GLU A 106 -4.71 10.21 -4.34
N ALA A 107 -4.30 9.25 -3.52
CA ALA A 107 -5.09 8.81 -2.38
C ALA A 107 -4.92 9.78 -1.21
N ASP A 108 -6.04 10.35 -0.75
CA ASP A 108 -6.10 11.27 0.37
C ASP A 108 -6.51 10.56 1.68
N GLN A 109 -6.74 11.33 2.74
CA GLN A 109 -7.20 10.78 4.01
C GLN A 109 -8.59 10.13 3.90
N SER A 110 -9.45 10.63 3.01
CA SER A 110 -10.79 10.08 2.79
C SER A 110 -10.70 8.71 2.11
N PHE A 111 -9.82 8.56 1.12
CA PHE A 111 -9.47 7.25 0.54
C PHE A 111 -9.04 6.27 1.61
N ARG A 112 -8.07 6.67 2.45
CA ARG A 112 -7.52 5.80 3.49
C ARG A 112 -8.58 5.36 4.48
N LYS A 113 -9.46 6.28 4.89
CA LYS A 113 -10.60 5.96 5.76
C LYS A 113 -11.53 4.93 5.11
N ARG A 114 -11.97 5.18 3.87
CA ARG A 114 -12.84 4.25 3.12
C ARG A 114 -12.21 2.86 2.99
N MET A 115 -10.90 2.76 2.74
CA MET A 115 -10.20 1.48 2.70
C MET A 115 -10.19 0.75 4.05
N VAL A 116 -9.94 1.48 5.14
CA VAL A 116 -9.91 0.92 6.50
C VAL A 116 -11.28 0.43 6.94
N ASP A 117 -12.35 1.13 6.56
CA ASP A 117 -13.74 0.78 6.88
C ASP A 117 -14.24 -0.49 6.13
N LEU A 118 -13.42 -1.08 5.23
CA LEU A 118 -13.72 -2.35 4.55
C LEU A 118 -13.29 -3.60 5.32
N LEU A 119 -12.53 -3.44 6.41
CA LEU A 119 -12.09 -4.55 7.29
C LEU A 119 -13.04 -4.72 8.47
#